data_AF-A0A7X6XLN2-F1
#
_entry.id   AF-A0A7X6XLN2-F1
#
_cell.length_a   1.000
_cell.length_b   1.000
_cell.length_c   1.000
_cell.angle_alpha   90.00
_cell.angle_beta   90.00
_cell.angle_gamma   90.00
#
_symmetry.space_group_name_H-M   'P 1'
#
loop_
_entity.id
_entity.type
_entity.pdbx_description
1 polymer ?
#
loop_
_entity_poly.entity_id
_entity_poly.type
_entity_poly.pdbx_seq_one_letter_code
_entity_poly.pdbx_strand_id
1 'polypeptide(L)'
;GRGTAAGREALAAEMRVAEAAAIHFQSCTNQARFVIARRALATAKPEDAPSHRETLRRVLRDEIALARRLYAIQTRDSRIGFEASNQYYYVPLDLVEKVLNCRDLLARLGG
;
A
#
# COMPACT_ATOMS: atom_id res chain seq x y z
N GLY A 1 -37.96 -1.05 0.12
CA GLY A 1 -38.22 0.26 -0.52
C GLY A 1 -36.97 0.79 -1.21
N ARG A 2 -37.11 1.35 -2.42
CA ARG A 2 -35.99 1.81 -3.29
C ARG A 2 -35.03 2.81 -2.61
N GLY A 3 -35.51 3.62 -1.65
CA GLY A 3 -34.67 4.54 -0.86
C GLY A 3 -33.64 3.84 0.06
N THR A 4 -33.90 2.61 0.49
CA THR A 4 -32.93 1.86 1.32
C THR A 4 -31.76 1.29 0.50
N ALA A 5 -31.97 1.02 -0.79
CA ALA A 5 -30.92 0.49 -1.67
C ALA A 5 -29.93 1.58 -2.07
N ALA A 6 -30.45 2.74 -2.51
CA ALA A 6 -29.63 3.91 -2.83
C ALA A 6 -28.81 4.39 -1.62
N GLY A 7 -29.41 4.40 -0.41
CA GLY A 7 -28.69 4.74 0.81
C GLY A 7 -27.55 3.78 1.16
N ARG A 8 -27.74 2.47 0.94
CA ARG A 8 -26.67 1.47 1.14
C ARG A 8 -25.52 1.65 0.14
N GLU A 9 -25.84 1.98 -1.09
CA GLU A 9 -24.86 2.17 -2.16
C GLU A 9 -24.01 3.44 -1.93
N ALA A 10 -24.65 4.54 -1.52
CA ALA A 10 -23.97 5.76 -1.11
C ALA A 10 -23.04 5.52 0.09
N LEU A 11 -23.51 4.82 1.13
CA LEU A 11 -22.68 4.46 2.27
C LEU A 11 -21.47 3.61 1.85
N ALA A 12 -21.67 2.62 0.98
CA ALA A 12 -20.58 1.80 0.47
C ALA A 12 -19.55 2.61 -0.34
N ALA A 13 -19.97 3.67 -1.04
CA ALA A 13 -19.07 4.58 -1.74
C ALA A 13 -18.22 5.41 -0.77
N GLU A 14 -18.81 5.92 0.31
CA GLU A 14 -18.06 6.64 1.34
C GLU A 14 -17.08 5.72 2.10
N MET A 15 -17.49 4.47 2.37
CA MET A 15 -16.60 3.47 2.98
C MET A 15 -15.37 3.17 2.11
N ARG A 16 -15.50 3.14 0.78
CA ARG A 16 -14.35 2.96 -0.13
C ARG A 16 -13.36 4.11 -0.03
N VAL A 17 -13.83 5.35 0.08
CA VAL A 17 -12.98 6.53 0.26
C VAL A 17 -12.26 6.47 1.60
N ALA A 18 -12.98 6.15 2.69
CA ALA A 18 -12.39 5.99 4.01
C ALA A 18 -11.33 4.88 4.06
N GLU A 19 -11.59 3.74 3.41
CA GLU A 19 -10.63 2.64 3.32
C GLU A 19 -9.39 3.03 2.49
N ALA A 20 -9.57 3.70 1.35
CA ALA A 20 -8.46 4.18 0.55
C ALA A 20 -7.58 5.17 1.32
N ALA A 21 -8.17 6.10 2.07
CA ALA A 21 -7.43 7.02 2.94
C ALA A 21 -6.64 6.27 4.01
N ALA A 22 -7.26 5.30 4.69
CA ALA A 22 -6.58 4.46 5.68
C ALA A 22 -5.40 3.69 5.07
N ILE A 23 -5.56 3.13 3.86
CA ILE A 23 -4.49 2.46 3.12
C ILE A 23 -3.35 3.44 2.81
N HIS A 24 -3.65 4.67 2.36
CA HIS A 24 -2.63 5.68 2.08
C HIS A 24 -1.78 6.02 3.32
N PHE A 25 -2.42 6.25 4.47
CA PHE A 25 -1.68 6.51 5.71
C PHE A 25 -0.85 5.31 6.17
N GLN A 26 -1.39 4.09 6.05
CA GLN A 26 -0.64 2.88 6.39
C GLN A 26 0.54 2.66 5.44
N SER A 27 0.36 2.93 4.15
CA SER A 27 1.43 2.87 3.14
C SER A 27 2.54 3.89 3.42
N CYS A 28 2.20 5.12 3.79
CA CYS A 28 3.18 6.12 4.23
C CYS A 28 3.98 5.64 5.45
N THR A 29 3.30 5.02 6.42
CA THR A 29 3.93 4.45 7.61
C THR A 29 4.88 3.30 7.25
N ASN A 30 4.46 2.43 6.34
CA ASN A 30 5.28 1.34 5.82
C ASN A 30 6.52 1.88 5.10
N GLN A 31 6.37 2.88 4.24
CA GLN A 31 7.49 3.51 3.54
C GLN A 31 8.50 4.12 4.52
N ALA A 32 8.05 4.82 5.55
CA ALA A 32 8.92 5.37 6.59
C ALA A 32 9.69 4.25 7.31
N ARG A 33 9.00 3.17 7.72
CA ARG A 33 9.62 1.99 8.35
C ARG A 33 10.62 1.31 7.44
N PHE A 34 10.31 1.18 6.15
CA PHE A 34 11.21 0.59 5.16
C PHE A 34 12.51 1.41 5.05
N VAL A 35 12.41 2.73 4.91
CA VAL A 35 13.58 3.62 4.80
C VAL A 35 14.45 3.54 6.06
N ILE A 36 13.83 3.56 7.25
CA ILE A 36 14.55 3.45 8.53
C ILE A 36 15.26 2.10 8.64
N ALA A 37 14.55 0.99 8.43
CA ALA A 37 15.13 -0.35 8.55
C ALA A 37 16.22 -0.62 7.50
N ARG A 38 16.04 -0.12 6.27
CA ARG A 38 17.05 -0.24 5.20
C ARG A 38 18.33 0.51 5.56
N ARG A 39 18.20 1.75 6.07
CA ARG A 39 19.36 2.54 6.52
C ARG A 39 20.07 1.87 7.68
N ALA A 40 19.33 1.37 8.66
CA ALA A 40 19.90 0.63 9.79
C ALA A 40 20.64 -0.63 9.34
N LEU A 41 20.04 -1.42 8.43
CA LEU A 41 20.68 -2.62 7.88
C LEU A 41 22.02 -2.32 7.17
N ALA A 42 22.12 -1.18 6.47
CA ALA A 42 23.33 -0.81 5.74
C ALA A 42 24.54 -0.56 6.66
N THR A 43 24.31 -0.24 7.93
CA THR A 43 25.35 0.01 8.93
C THR A 43 25.28 -0.98 10.11
N ALA A 44 24.46 -2.03 10.00
CA ALA A 44 24.21 -2.97 11.08
C ALA A 44 25.40 -3.89 11.30
N LYS A 45 25.64 -4.24 12.57
CA LYS A 45 26.52 -5.35 12.89
C LYS A 45 25.87 -6.68 12.48
N PRO A 46 26.66 -7.75 12.23
CA PRO A 46 26.13 -9.04 11.80
C PRO A 46 25.02 -9.60 12.70
N GLU A 47 25.10 -9.36 14.01
CA GLU A 47 24.10 -9.78 15.00
C GLU A 47 22.74 -9.09 14.87
N ASP A 48 22.71 -7.83 14.39
CA ASP A 48 21.49 -7.02 14.28
C ASP A 48 20.84 -7.13 12.89
N ALA A 49 21.61 -7.51 11.87
CA ALA A 49 21.18 -7.61 10.49
C ALA A 49 19.92 -8.50 10.29
N PRO A 50 19.75 -9.66 10.96
CA PRO A 50 18.54 -10.48 10.84
C PRO A 50 17.25 -9.74 11.26
N SER A 51 17.31 -8.93 12.32
CA SER A 51 16.16 -8.18 12.84
C SER A 51 15.70 -7.10 11.85
N HIS A 52 16.66 -6.37 11.27
CA HIS A 52 16.35 -5.37 10.23
C HIS A 52 15.81 -6.02 8.95
N ARG A 53 16.38 -7.15 8.53
CA ARG A 53 15.87 -7.93 7.38
C ARG A 53 14.44 -8.39 7.63
N GLU A 54 14.11 -8.87 8.83
CA GLU A 54 12.74 -9.28 9.14
C GLU A 54 11.75 -8.11 9.14
N THR A 55 12.17 -6.95 9.67
CA THR A 55 11.37 -5.73 9.58
C THR A 55 11.09 -5.34 8.12
N LEU A 56 12.10 -5.41 7.24
CA LEU A 56 11.91 -5.16 5.81
C LEU A 56 10.95 -6.16 5.18
N ARG A 57 11.09 -7.47 5.47
CA ARG A 57 10.19 -8.50 4.94
C ARG A 57 8.74 -8.28 5.36
N ARG A 58 8.50 -7.98 6.63
CA ARG A 58 7.16 -7.68 7.15
C ARG A 58 6.55 -6.49 6.41
N VAL A 59 7.26 -5.36 6.35
CA VAL A 59 6.77 -4.15 5.69
C VAL A 59 6.47 -4.39 4.21
N LEU A 60 7.32 -5.12 3.49
CA LEU A 60 7.10 -5.44 2.08
C LEU A 60 5.87 -6.34 1.86
N ARG A 61 5.63 -7.32 2.74
CA ARG A 61 4.43 -8.17 2.67
C ARG A 61 3.16 -7.37 2.96
N ASP A 62 3.21 -6.51 3.98
CA ASP A 62 2.10 -5.61 4.31
C ASP A 62 1.80 -4.68 3.13
N GLU A 63 2.83 -4.15 2.47
CA GLU A 63 2.68 -3.27 1.32
C GLU A 63 2.05 -3.96 0.10
N ILE A 64 2.41 -5.22 -0.15
CA ILE A 64 1.76 -6.06 -1.17
C ILE A 64 0.26 -6.23 -0.87
N ALA A 65 -0.10 -6.47 0.39
CA ALA A 65 -1.49 -6.63 0.79
C ALA A 65 -2.28 -5.32 0.61
N LEU A 66 -1.69 -4.18 0.99
CA LEU A 66 -2.29 -2.86 0.82
C LEU A 66 -2.48 -2.50 -0.67
N ALA A 67 -1.46 -2.70 -1.50
CA ALA A 67 -1.53 -2.39 -2.93
C ALA A 67 -2.64 -3.21 -3.63
N ARG A 68 -2.80 -4.48 -3.29
CA ARG A 68 -3.87 -5.34 -3.81
C ARG A 68 -5.27 -4.87 -3.39
N ARG A 69 -5.43 -4.47 -2.13
CA ARG A 69 -6.70 -3.94 -1.63
C ARG A 69 -7.04 -2.62 -2.33
N LEU A 70 -6.08 -1.72 -2.43
CA LEU A 70 -6.27 -0.43 -3.09
C LEU A 70 -6.61 -0.58 -4.58
N TYR A 71 -5.98 -1.54 -5.27
CA TYR A 71 -6.31 -1.87 -6.66
C TYR A 71 -7.78 -2.30 -6.79
N ALA A 72 -8.25 -3.15 -5.88
CA ALA A 72 -9.63 -3.61 -5.87
C ALA A 72 -10.66 -2.51 -5.53
N ILE A 73 -10.24 -1.47 -4.79
CA ILE A 73 -11.07 -0.28 -4.50
C ILE A 73 -11.08 0.64 -5.73
N GLN A 74 -9.91 1.00 -6.26
CA GLN A 74 -9.77 1.93 -7.38
C GLN A 74 -10.49 1.44 -8.64
N THR A 75 -10.41 0.14 -8.93
CA THR A 75 -11.13 -0.46 -10.08
C THR A 75 -12.66 -0.38 -9.97
N ARG A 76 -13.19 -0.06 -8.79
CA ARG A 76 -14.63 0.12 -8.51
C ARG A 76 -15.00 1.56 -8.17
N ASP A 77 -14.03 2.47 -8.07
CA ASP A 77 -14.23 3.87 -7.70
C ASP A 77 -13.16 4.75 -8.35
N SER A 78 -13.49 5.34 -9.50
CA SER A 78 -12.56 6.15 -10.31
C SER A 78 -12.14 7.46 -9.65
N ARG A 79 -12.77 7.87 -8.55
CA ARG A 79 -12.33 9.02 -7.74
C ARG A 79 -11.00 8.74 -7.05
N ILE A 80 -10.69 7.47 -6.81
CA ILE A 80 -9.50 7.05 -6.07
C ILE A 80 -8.29 7.04 -7.01
N GLY A 81 -7.25 7.79 -6.64
CA GLY A 81 -6.04 7.97 -7.45
C GLY A 81 -6.11 9.14 -8.43
N PHE A 82 -7.27 9.78 -8.60
CA PHE A 82 -7.42 11.03 -9.34
C PHE A 82 -7.29 12.23 -8.39
N GLU A 83 -6.51 13.23 -8.78
CA GLU A 83 -6.32 14.50 -8.07
C GLU A 83 -6.39 15.63 -9.10
N ALA A 84 -7.27 16.62 -8.91
CA ALA A 84 -7.63 17.56 -9.97
C ALA A 84 -6.49 18.47 -10.44
N SER A 85 -5.50 18.74 -9.58
CA SER A 85 -4.33 19.57 -9.94
C SER A 85 -3.22 18.78 -10.64
N ASN A 86 -3.18 17.45 -10.49
CA ASN A 86 -2.12 16.56 -10.99
C ASN A 86 -2.64 15.39 -11.84
N GLN A 87 -3.91 15.45 -12.28
CA GLN A 87 -4.63 14.38 -12.98
C GLN A 87 -4.68 13.07 -12.19
N TYR A 88 -3.77 12.13 -12.42
CA TYR A 88 -3.70 10.88 -11.69
C TYR A 88 -2.45 10.86 -10.81
N TYR A 89 -2.65 10.84 -9.50
CA TYR A 89 -1.58 10.57 -8.53
C TYR A 89 -1.07 9.12 -8.66
N TYR A 90 -1.94 8.19 -9.06
CA TYR A 90 -1.58 6.85 -9.56
C TYR A 90 -2.73 6.23 -10.36
N VAL A 91 -2.39 5.32 -11.26
CA VAL A 91 -3.30 4.44 -12.00
C VAL A 91 -3.23 3.00 -11.47
N PRO A 92 -4.20 2.13 -11.80
CA PRO A 92 -4.18 0.74 -11.32
C PRO A 92 -2.90 -0.02 -11.65
N LEU A 93 -2.25 0.30 -12.78
CA LEU A 93 -0.99 -0.34 -13.19
C LEU A 93 0.17 -0.02 -12.24
N ASP A 94 0.22 1.18 -11.66
CA ASP A 94 1.27 1.56 -10.69
C ASP A 94 1.19 0.69 -9.43
N LEU A 95 -0.02 0.29 -9.02
CA LEU A 95 -0.24 -0.61 -7.88
C LEU A 95 0.25 -2.04 -8.19
N VAL A 96 0.10 -2.48 -9.44
CA VAL A 96 0.65 -3.77 -9.90
C VAL A 96 2.17 -3.72 -9.91
N GLU A 97 2.77 -2.65 -10.45
CA GLU A 97 4.21 -2.44 -10.43
C GLU A 97 4.75 -2.42 -8.99
N LYS A 98 4.06 -1.73 -8.07
CA LYS A 98 4.41 -1.71 -6.65
C LYS A 98 4.47 -3.12 -6.04
N VAL A 99 3.54 -4.00 -6.40
CA VAL A 99 3.57 -5.41 -5.96
C VAL A 99 4.77 -6.16 -6.54
N LEU A 100 5.11 -5.93 -7.81
CA LEU A 100 6.29 -6.54 -8.45
C LEU A 100 7.59 -6.08 -7.78
N ASN A 101 7.73 -4.79 -7.54
CA ASN A 101 8.88 -4.20 -6.84
C ASN A 101 9.02 -4.77 -5.42
N CYS A 102 7.92 -4.90 -4.67
CA CYS A 102 7.99 -5.49 -3.33
C CYS A 102 8.41 -6.97 -3.35
N ARG A 103 7.96 -7.73 -4.36
CA ARG A 103 8.35 -9.15 -4.54
C ARG A 103 9.82 -9.30 -4.91
N ASP A 104 10.31 -8.46 -5.81
CA ASP A 104 11.73 -8.43 -6.17
C ASP A 104 12.60 -8.13 -4.94
N LEU A 105 12.23 -7.11 -4.16
CA LEU A 105 12.94 -6.79 -2.92
C LEU A 105 12.90 -7.93 -1.89
N LEU A 106 11.76 -8.63 -1.75
CA LEU A 106 11.66 -9.81 -0.88
C LEU A 106 12.59 -10.93 -1.32
N ALA A 107 12.70 -11.19 -2.64
CA ALA A 107 13.61 -12.20 -3.17
C ALA A 107 15.07 -11.86 -2.88
N ARG A 108 15.47 -10.58 -3.06
CA ARG A 108 16.83 -10.09 -2.75
C ARG A 108 17.18 -10.13 -1.26
N LEU A 109 16.18 -10.12 -0.37
CA LEU A 109 16.38 -10.25 1.08
C LEU A 109 16.47 -11.70 1.56
N GLY A 110 16.06 -12.67 0.74
CA GLY A 110 16.11 -14.10 1.02
C GLY A 110 17.38 -14.80 0.53
N GLY A 111 18.18 -14.13 -0.30
CA GLY A 111 19.55 -14.53 -0.66
C GLY A 111 20.60 -14.00 0.30
#